data_AF-A0A372R351-F1
#
_entry.id   AF-A0A372R351-F1
#
_cell.length_a   1.000
_cell.length_b   1.000
_cell.length_c   1.000
_cell.angle_alpha   90.00
_cell.angle_beta   90.00
_cell.angle_gamma   90.00
#
_symmetry.space_group_name_H-M   'P 1'
#
loop_
_entity.id
_entity.type
_entity.pdbx_description
1 polymer ?
#
loop_
_entity_poly.entity_id
_entity_poly.type
_entity_poly.pdbx_seq_one_letter_code
_entity_poly.pdbx_strand_id
1 'polypeptide(L)'
;MVWDTWKKFVANYKVFRNNLFAKLENYKKGISLKEFYYGAVGKDSVLEIKIELKKFDLCEAKNQFPKTGLPINCLNNKVINLDGFVIIYGHSAPFADIFLLRKTIPESKNLLITFQQKWYTTSQEFTIDDAKTECNKNKNAYKDVKDYVLKKFLEESHIVTVIFTSQPFKGNPNDLPNDCLIIAKSNFGRYFGPLFVSRLSFDIINHLHINSTEPKQIAERINGVGEVISEAIHKNRPYKNADEVIEKNKTYKTTLEKTRTQLEDCSFASHSFFLDVDENDLMMVDEYDEIW
;
A
#
# COMPACT_ATOMS: atom_id res chain seq x y z
N MET A 1 -5.14 -7.71 6.68
CA MET A 1 -4.44 -7.60 5.38
C MET A 1 -3.19 -8.47 5.34
N VAL A 2 -2.96 -9.24 4.26
CA VAL A 2 -1.68 -9.95 4.02
C VAL A 2 -0.64 -8.96 3.47
N TRP A 3 0.64 -9.15 3.80
CA TRP A 3 1.74 -8.27 3.41
C TRP A 3 1.78 -7.92 1.91
N ASP A 4 1.65 -8.93 1.04
CA ASP A 4 1.68 -8.72 -0.42
C ASP A 4 0.51 -7.88 -0.91
N THR A 5 -0.66 -8.02 -0.29
CA THR A 5 -1.85 -7.18 -0.57
C THR A 5 -1.60 -5.73 -0.20
N TRP A 6 -0.98 -5.48 0.97
CA TRP A 6 -0.64 -4.12 1.42
C TRP A 6 0.34 -3.44 0.46
N LYS A 7 1.41 -4.14 0.09
CA LYS A 7 2.41 -3.64 -0.84
C LYS A 7 1.78 -3.26 -2.19
N LYS A 8 0.96 -4.14 -2.75
CA LYS A 8 0.23 -3.87 -4.01
C LYS A 8 -0.74 -2.71 -3.87
N PHE A 9 -1.44 -2.60 -2.74
CA PHE A 9 -2.32 -1.47 -2.45
C PHE A 9 -1.56 -0.14 -2.47
N VAL A 10 -0.47 -0.02 -1.70
CA VAL A 10 0.32 1.23 -1.62
C VAL A 10 0.87 1.62 -2.99
N ALA A 11 1.35 0.65 -3.76
CA ALA A 11 1.86 0.89 -5.11
C ALA A 11 0.78 1.39 -6.08
N ASN A 12 -0.38 0.73 -6.10
CA ASN A 12 -1.52 1.15 -6.93
C ASN A 12 -2.02 2.54 -6.52
N TYR A 13 -2.15 2.79 -5.21
CA TYR A 13 -2.53 4.10 -4.69
C TYR A 13 -1.55 5.18 -5.13
N LYS A 14 -0.24 4.89 -5.09
CA LYS A 14 0.79 5.83 -5.55
C LYS A 14 0.66 6.16 -7.04
N VAL A 15 0.41 5.16 -7.90
CA VAL A 15 0.18 5.36 -9.33
C VAL A 15 -1.09 6.19 -9.56
N PHE A 16 -2.20 5.83 -8.93
CA PHE A 16 -3.47 6.55 -9.01
C PHE A 16 -3.32 8.02 -8.61
N ARG A 17 -2.83 8.28 -7.38
CA ARG A 17 -2.67 9.64 -6.85
C ARG A 17 -1.74 10.46 -7.72
N ASN A 18 -0.63 9.89 -8.19
CA ASN A 18 0.27 10.58 -9.09
C ASN A 18 -0.41 10.96 -10.40
N ASN A 19 -1.06 10.00 -11.05
CA ASN A 19 -1.64 10.23 -12.37
C ASN A 19 -2.83 11.19 -12.31
N LEU A 20 -3.54 11.23 -11.17
CA LEU A 20 -4.52 12.26 -10.89
C LEU A 20 -3.87 13.64 -10.84
N PHE A 21 -2.85 13.84 -10.00
CA PHE A 21 -2.16 15.13 -9.91
C PHE A 21 -1.50 15.55 -11.22
N ALA A 22 -0.95 14.61 -11.99
CA ALA A 22 -0.32 14.89 -13.28
C ALA A 22 -1.31 15.43 -14.34
N LYS A 23 -2.62 15.20 -14.17
CA LYS A 23 -3.68 15.71 -15.05
C LYS A 23 -4.21 17.09 -14.62
N LEU A 24 -3.99 17.48 -13.37
CA LEU A 24 -4.52 18.73 -12.82
C LEU A 24 -3.61 19.91 -13.19
N GLU A 25 -4.21 20.97 -13.76
CA GLU A 25 -3.45 22.11 -14.29
C GLU A 25 -2.58 22.81 -13.24
N ASN A 26 -3.09 22.91 -12.01
CA ASN A 26 -2.40 23.56 -10.90
C ASN A 26 -1.06 22.91 -10.56
N TYR A 27 -0.84 21.65 -10.95
CA TYR A 27 0.38 20.90 -10.67
C TYR A 27 1.29 20.72 -11.89
N LYS A 28 1.01 21.39 -13.01
CA LYS A 28 1.91 21.41 -14.20
C LYS A 28 3.31 21.93 -13.85
N LYS A 29 3.43 22.81 -12.86
CA LYS A 29 4.72 23.36 -12.36
C LYS A 29 5.38 22.48 -11.27
N GLY A 30 4.82 21.29 -11.02
CA GLY A 30 5.26 20.37 -9.97
C GLY A 30 4.54 20.55 -8.64
N ILE A 31 4.90 19.67 -7.70
CA ILE A 31 4.26 19.54 -6.38
C ILE A 31 5.34 19.28 -5.33
N SER A 32 5.17 19.80 -4.11
CA SER A 32 6.09 19.48 -3.01
C SER A 32 5.82 18.09 -2.44
N LEU A 33 6.82 17.49 -1.79
CA LEU A 33 6.61 16.23 -1.09
C LEU A 33 5.61 16.37 0.07
N LYS A 34 5.52 17.54 0.69
CA LYS A 34 4.54 17.88 1.74
C LYS A 34 3.10 17.72 1.28
N GLU A 35 2.81 18.25 0.09
CA GLU A 35 1.48 18.19 -0.49
C GLU A 35 1.20 16.81 -1.11
N PHE A 36 2.20 16.23 -1.77
CA PHE A 36 2.06 14.90 -2.36
C PHE A 36 1.84 13.83 -1.29
N TYR A 37 2.63 13.84 -0.21
CA TYR A 37 2.53 12.95 0.94
C TYR A 37 1.82 13.63 2.11
N TYR A 38 0.63 14.17 1.84
CA TYR A 38 -0.12 14.94 2.83
C TYR A 38 -0.29 14.20 4.15
N GLY A 39 0.15 14.83 5.23
CA GLY A 39 0.13 14.28 6.58
C GLY A 39 1.34 13.43 6.95
N ALA A 40 2.33 13.25 6.08
CA ALA A 40 3.59 12.60 6.44
C ALA A 40 4.39 13.40 7.48
N VAL A 41 5.12 12.68 8.33
CA VAL A 41 6.05 13.23 9.31
C VAL A 41 7.46 13.19 8.75
N GLY A 42 8.16 14.31 8.75
CA GLY A 42 9.53 14.44 8.25
C GLY A 42 10.04 15.86 8.46
N LYS A 43 11.32 16.10 8.16
CA LYS A 43 11.89 17.45 8.22
C LYS A 43 11.33 18.33 7.11
N ASP A 44 11.23 19.63 7.37
CA ASP A 44 10.81 20.60 6.35
C ASP A 44 11.73 20.56 5.13
N SER A 45 13.04 20.32 5.33
CA SER A 45 14.00 20.21 4.22
C SER A 45 13.66 19.13 3.19
N VAL A 46 13.04 18.02 3.59
CA VAL A 46 12.58 16.97 2.66
C VAL A 46 11.16 17.23 2.19
N LEU A 47 10.28 17.71 3.06
CA LEU A 47 8.88 18.00 2.72
C LEU A 47 8.77 19.10 1.65
N GLU A 48 9.65 20.09 1.66
CA GLU A 48 9.65 21.20 0.70
C GLU A 48 10.33 20.85 -0.64
N ILE A 49 10.90 19.64 -0.80
CA ILE A 49 11.42 19.19 -2.11
C ILE A 49 10.27 19.18 -3.12
N LYS A 50 10.44 19.91 -4.22
CA LYS A 50 9.50 19.93 -5.34
C LYS A 50 9.89 18.90 -6.38
N ILE A 51 8.88 18.22 -6.92
CA ILE A 51 9.04 17.17 -7.91
C ILE A 51 8.21 17.45 -9.16
N GLU A 52 8.74 17.03 -10.29
CA GLU A 52 8.01 16.96 -11.54
C GLU A 52 7.00 15.80 -11.50
N LEU A 53 5.85 16.03 -12.13
CA LEU A 53 4.82 15.02 -12.30
C LEU A 53 4.79 14.57 -13.76
N LYS A 54 4.75 13.26 -13.93
CA LYS A 54 4.56 12.59 -15.21
C LYS A 54 3.74 11.34 -14.97
N LYS A 55 3.14 10.80 -16.02
CA LYS A 55 2.39 9.54 -15.91
C LYS A 55 3.31 8.42 -15.45
N PHE A 56 2.85 7.67 -14.46
CA PHE A 56 3.46 6.41 -14.03
C PHE A 56 2.56 5.24 -14.39
N ASP A 57 3.17 4.14 -14.78
CA ASP A 57 2.53 2.83 -14.83
C ASP A 57 3.14 1.92 -13.74
N LEU A 58 2.42 0.85 -13.39
CA LEU A 58 2.87 -0.10 -12.36
C LEU A 58 3.63 -1.26 -13.00
N CYS A 59 4.73 -1.67 -12.39
CA CYS A 59 5.49 -2.83 -12.82
C CYS A 59 5.98 -3.67 -11.63
N GLU A 60 6.06 -4.98 -11.82
CA GLU A 60 6.64 -5.91 -10.85
C GLU A 60 7.97 -6.43 -11.40
N ALA A 61 9.01 -6.36 -10.57
CA ALA A 61 10.36 -6.80 -10.90
C ALA A 61 10.65 -8.17 -10.29
N LYS A 62 11.20 -9.08 -11.12
CA LYS A 62 11.53 -10.45 -10.69
C LYS A 62 12.90 -10.57 -10.01
N ASN A 63 13.81 -9.64 -10.27
CA ASN A 63 15.17 -9.64 -9.73
C ASN A 63 15.35 -8.55 -8.65
N GLN A 64 16.38 -8.72 -7.82
CA GLN A 64 16.69 -7.81 -6.71
C GLN A 64 17.53 -6.63 -7.21
N PHE A 65 16.93 -5.46 -7.35
CA PHE A 65 17.65 -4.21 -7.58
C PHE A 65 18.17 -3.66 -6.24
N PRO A 66 19.32 -2.99 -6.23
CA PRO A 66 20.28 -2.85 -7.34
C PRO A 66 21.30 -4.01 -7.41
N LYS A 67 21.26 -4.96 -6.46
CA LYS A 67 22.24 -6.05 -6.31
C LYS A 67 22.46 -6.89 -7.58
N THR A 68 21.40 -7.14 -8.33
CA THR A 68 21.42 -7.96 -9.56
C THR A 68 21.33 -7.12 -10.84
N GLY A 69 21.58 -5.81 -10.74
CA GLY A 69 21.46 -4.86 -11.85
C GLY A 69 20.09 -4.20 -11.93
N LEU A 70 19.76 -3.68 -13.12
CA LEU A 70 18.49 -3.01 -13.38
C LEU A 70 17.29 -3.97 -13.22
N PRO A 71 16.10 -3.45 -12.88
CA PRO A 71 14.91 -4.27 -12.67
C PRO A 71 14.45 -4.91 -13.99
N ILE A 72 14.01 -6.16 -13.93
CA ILE A 72 13.50 -6.94 -15.06
C ILE A 72 12.03 -7.23 -14.81
N ASN A 73 11.19 -6.86 -15.77
CA ASN A 73 9.74 -7.01 -15.70
C ASN A 73 9.34 -8.50 -15.63
N CYS A 74 8.51 -8.86 -14.65
CA CYS A 74 8.01 -10.21 -14.45
C CYS A 74 7.24 -10.77 -15.66
N LEU A 75 6.50 -9.92 -16.39
CA LEU A 75 5.59 -10.35 -17.45
C LEU A 75 6.30 -10.65 -18.77
N ASN A 76 7.26 -9.80 -19.17
CA ASN A 76 7.86 -9.87 -20.50
C ASN A 76 9.38 -10.07 -20.49
N ASN A 77 9.98 -10.21 -19.30
CA ASN A 77 11.42 -10.42 -19.10
C ASN A 77 12.32 -9.31 -19.67
N LYS A 78 11.79 -8.12 -19.96
CA LYS A 78 12.57 -6.96 -20.43
C LYS A 78 13.07 -6.12 -19.26
N VAL A 79 14.22 -5.47 -19.45
CA VAL A 79 14.73 -4.46 -18.51
C VAL A 79 13.74 -3.30 -18.44
N ILE A 80 13.41 -2.89 -17.22
CA ILE A 80 12.49 -1.80 -16.92
C ILE A 80 13.27 -0.49 -16.99
N ASN A 81 12.76 0.47 -17.77
CA ASN A 81 13.19 1.86 -17.62
C ASN A 81 12.69 2.38 -16.27
N LEU A 82 13.58 2.86 -15.41
CA LEU A 82 13.20 3.40 -14.10
C LEU A 82 12.27 4.61 -14.22
N ASP A 83 12.43 5.34 -15.32
CA ASP A 83 11.66 6.53 -15.61
C ASP A 83 10.24 6.14 -16.09
N GLY A 84 9.22 6.60 -15.36
CA GLY A 84 7.81 6.35 -15.73
C GLY A 84 7.21 5.07 -15.15
N PHE A 85 7.93 4.35 -14.27
CA PHE A 85 7.35 3.22 -13.54
C PHE A 85 7.40 3.37 -12.01
N VAL A 86 6.37 2.84 -11.35
CA VAL A 86 6.40 2.46 -9.93
C VAL A 86 6.69 0.96 -9.90
N ILE A 87 7.80 0.57 -9.27
CA ILE A 87 8.35 -0.79 -9.32
C ILE A 87 8.16 -1.47 -7.97
N ILE A 88 7.49 -2.63 -7.99
CA ILE A 88 7.29 -3.53 -6.84
C ILE A 88 8.26 -4.70 -6.97
N TYR A 89 8.93 -5.12 -5.89
CA TYR A 89 9.65 -6.40 -5.90
C TYR A 89 8.73 -7.60 -5.66
N GLY A 90 8.90 -8.65 -6.47
CA GLY A 90 8.22 -9.93 -6.27
C GLY A 90 8.77 -10.77 -5.11
N HIS A 91 10.04 -10.58 -4.70
CA HIS A 91 10.67 -11.32 -3.59
C HIS A 91 11.65 -10.45 -2.80
N SER A 92 11.91 -10.84 -1.53
CA SER A 92 12.78 -10.20 -0.52
C SER A 92 13.77 -9.17 -1.08
N ALA A 93 13.63 -7.91 -0.67
CA ALA A 93 14.33 -6.79 -1.29
C ALA A 93 15.48 -6.24 -0.43
N PRO A 94 16.70 -6.15 -0.97
CA PRO A 94 17.82 -5.47 -0.31
C PRO A 94 17.70 -3.94 -0.36
N PHE A 95 16.83 -3.39 -1.22
CA PHE A 95 16.62 -1.96 -1.40
C PHE A 95 15.13 -1.68 -1.62
N ALA A 96 14.45 -1.11 -0.62
CA ALA A 96 13.02 -0.76 -0.63
C ALA A 96 12.05 -1.90 -0.96
N ASP A 97 10.79 -1.77 -0.58
CA ASP A 97 9.74 -2.69 -1.05
C ASP A 97 9.19 -2.25 -2.42
N ILE A 98 9.01 -0.94 -2.58
CA ILE A 98 8.55 -0.29 -3.81
C ILE A 98 9.48 0.89 -4.06
N PHE A 99 9.78 1.22 -5.31
CA PHE A 99 10.52 2.44 -5.61
C PHE A 99 10.13 3.04 -6.96
N LEU A 100 10.50 4.30 -7.15
CA LEU A 100 10.29 5.04 -8.38
C LEU A 100 11.33 6.15 -8.53
N LEU A 101 11.64 6.51 -9.77
CA LEU A 101 12.51 7.64 -10.09
C LEU A 101 11.68 8.89 -10.40
N ARG A 102 12.14 10.04 -9.92
CA ARG A 102 11.60 11.37 -10.21
C ARG A 102 12.70 12.38 -10.53
N LYS A 103 12.26 13.54 -11.01
CA LYS A 103 13.08 14.74 -11.19
C LYS A 103 12.67 15.81 -10.19
N THR A 104 13.65 16.47 -9.57
CA THR A 104 13.41 17.62 -8.69
C THR A 104 13.20 18.90 -9.51
N ILE A 105 12.58 19.91 -8.89
CA ILE A 105 12.45 21.26 -9.46
C ILE A 105 13.17 22.24 -8.54
N PRO A 106 13.94 23.22 -9.09
CA PRO A 106 14.18 23.48 -10.52
C PRO A 106 15.36 22.72 -11.15
N GLU A 107 16.15 21.97 -10.37
CA GLU A 107 17.45 21.46 -10.85
C GLU A 107 17.37 20.19 -11.71
N SER A 108 16.19 19.60 -11.90
CA SER A 108 15.95 18.34 -12.62
C SER A 108 16.91 17.20 -12.21
N LYS A 109 17.29 17.17 -10.92
CA LYS A 109 18.13 16.12 -10.34
C LYS A 109 17.33 14.84 -10.14
N ASN A 110 18.01 13.70 -10.21
CA ASN A 110 17.39 12.40 -9.93
C ASN A 110 17.03 12.30 -8.45
N LEU A 111 15.75 12.06 -8.18
CA LEU A 111 15.22 11.75 -6.87
C LEU A 111 14.63 10.34 -6.90
N LEU A 112 15.30 9.40 -6.26
CA LEU A 112 14.76 8.08 -6.01
C LEU A 112 13.88 8.14 -4.78
N ILE A 113 12.60 7.83 -4.97
CA ILE A 113 11.68 7.65 -3.86
C ILE A 113 11.57 6.16 -3.59
N THR A 114 11.94 5.76 -2.39
CA THR A 114 11.84 4.37 -1.91
C THR A 114 10.73 4.26 -0.89
N PHE A 115 9.87 3.26 -1.01
CA PHE A 115 8.88 2.95 0.00
C PHE A 115 9.32 1.75 0.79
N GLN A 116 9.37 1.92 2.11
CA GLN A 116 9.57 0.83 3.04
C GLN A 116 8.25 0.54 3.73
N GLN A 117 7.75 -0.68 3.57
CA GLN A 117 6.56 -1.14 4.26
C GLN A 117 6.97 -1.68 5.62
N LYS A 118 6.19 -1.36 6.66
CA LYS A 118 6.38 -1.82 8.04
C LYS A 118 5.00 -2.16 8.61
N TRP A 119 4.43 -3.21 8.04
CA TRP A 119 3.13 -3.72 8.44
C TRP A 119 3.29 -4.81 9.49
N TYR A 120 3.00 -4.46 10.74
CA TYR A 120 2.98 -5.37 11.87
C TYR A 120 1.62 -5.32 12.56
N THR A 121 1.16 -6.47 13.07
CA THR A 121 -0.05 -6.57 13.88
C THR A 121 0.21 -6.25 15.36
N THR A 122 1.46 -5.95 15.72
CA THR A 122 1.87 -5.63 17.09
C THR A 122 1.52 -4.18 17.44
N SER A 123 1.30 -3.93 18.73
CA SER A 123 1.10 -2.58 19.28
C SER A 123 2.40 -1.81 19.53
N GLN A 124 3.55 -2.41 19.19
CA GLN A 124 4.86 -1.79 19.41
C GLN A 124 4.97 -0.51 18.59
N GLU A 125 5.54 0.54 19.18
CA GLU A 125 5.79 1.81 18.50
C GLU A 125 6.92 1.64 17.47
N PHE A 126 6.76 2.25 16.28
CA PHE A 126 7.85 2.36 15.31
C PHE A 126 8.77 3.50 15.76
N THR A 127 10.08 3.25 15.84
CA THR A 127 11.03 4.20 16.44
C THR A 127 11.80 5.01 15.41
N ILE A 128 12.48 6.06 15.88
CA ILE A 128 13.44 6.83 15.07
C ILE A 128 14.58 5.93 14.59
N ASP A 129 15.04 4.98 15.41
CA ASP A 129 16.16 4.11 15.07
C ASP A 129 15.77 3.05 14.04
N ASP A 130 14.52 2.56 14.06
CA ASP A 130 13.97 1.76 12.98
C ASP A 130 13.98 2.55 11.66
N ALA A 131 13.55 3.82 11.70
CA ALA A 131 13.57 4.69 10.53
C ALA A 131 15.01 4.92 10.00
N LYS A 132 15.98 5.17 10.88
CA LYS A 132 17.40 5.31 10.52
C LYS A 132 17.94 4.04 9.87
N THR A 133 17.58 2.88 10.40
CA THR A 133 18.02 1.57 9.87
C THR A 133 17.56 1.39 8.43
N GLU A 134 16.27 1.64 8.16
CA GLU A 134 15.72 1.53 6.80
C GLU A 134 16.29 2.56 5.84
N CYS A 135 16.48 3.81 6.28
CA CYS A 135 17.11 4.84 5.48
C CYS A 135 18.57 4.49 5.15
N ASN A 136 19.33 4.00 6.13
CA ASN A 136 20.73 3.63 5.95
C ASN A 136 20.87 2.43 5.01
N LYS A 137 19.96 1.45 5.10
CA LYS A 137 19.90 0.32 4.16
C LYS A 137 19.75 0.82 2.72
N ASN A 138 18.80 1.72 2.47
CA ASN A 138 18.57 2.27 1.13
C ASN A 138 19.73 3.15 0.65
N LYS A 139 20.27 4.02 1.51
CA LYS A 139 21.41 4.89 1.18
C LYS A 139 22.68 4.12 0.84
N ASN A 140 22.89 2.98 1.47
CA ASN A 140 24.10 2.16 1.27
C ASN A 140 23.95 1.10 0.18
N ALA A 141 22.80 1.00 -0.49
CA ALA A 141 22.53 -0.07 -1.46
C ALA A 141 23.50 -0.07 -2.66
N TYR A 142 24.12 1.07 -2.98
CA TYR A 142 25.15 1.17 -4.03
C TYR A 142 26.40 0.32 -3.72
N LYS A 143 26.69 0.03 -2.44
CA LYS A 143 27.86 -0.77 -2.03
C LYS A 143 27.82 -2.19 -2.56
N ASP A 144 26.63 -2.73 -2.74
CA ASP A 144 26.41 -4.10 -3.24
C ASP A 144 26.35 -4.19 -4.77
N VAL A 145 26.53 -3.06 -5.47
CA VAL A 145 26.40 -2.97 -6.93
C VAL A 145 27.75 -3.21 -7.61
N LYS A 146 27.79 -4.23 -8.47
CA LYS A 146 28.98 -4.56 -9.27
C LYS A 146 29.11 -3.69 -10.52
N ASP A 147 28.00 -3.28 -11.11
CA ASP A 147 27.97 -2.45 -12.31
C ASP A 147 28.35 -1.00 -11.98
N TYR A 148 29.41 -0.50 -12.62
CA TYR A 148 29.96 0.83 -12.32
C TYR A 148 28.98 1.97 -12.62
N VAL A 149 28.23 1.86 -13.73
CA VAL A 149 27.29 2.91 -14.17
C VAL A 149 26.12 3.00 -13.20
N LEU A 150 25.52 1.86 -12.84
CA LEU A 150 24.43 1.80 -11.86
C LEU A 150 24.90 2.23 -10.47
N LYS A 151 26.11 1.82 -10.05
CA LYS A 151 26.69 2.25 -8.79
C LYS A 151 26.82 3.77 -8.73
N LYS A 152 27.42 4.37 -9.75
CA LYS A 152 27.58 5.83 -9.86
C LYS A 152 26.22 6.55 -9.87
N PHE A 153 25.25 6.02 -10.61
CA PHE A 153 23.88 6.56 -10.62
C PHE A 153 23.26 6.60 -9.21
N LEU A 154 23.44 5.55 -8.41
CA LEU A 154 22.90 5.51 -7.05
C LEU A 154 23.67 6.42 -6.09
N GLU A 155 24.99 6.51 -6.23
CA GLU A 155 25.84 7.42 -5.43
C GLU A 155 25.47 8.89 -5.66
N GLU A 156 25.13 9.26 -6.91
CA GLU A 156 24.77 10.63 -7.30
C GLU A 156 23.28 10.94 -7.12
N SER A 157 22.43 9.92 -6.95
CA SER A 157 20.98 10.11 -6.79
C SER A 157 20.62 10.54 -5.36
N HIS A 158 19.70 11.48 -5.24
CA HIS A 158 19.08 11.80 -3.96
C HIS A 158 18.04 10.71 -3.64
N ILE A 159 18.20 9.99 -2.53
CA ILE A 159 17.28 8.92 -2.11
C ILE A 159 16.43 9.38 -0.93
N VAL A 160 15.12 9.49 -1.13
CA VAL A 160 14.14 9.74 -0.06
C VAL A 160 13.39 8.46 0.27
N THR A 161 13.47 8.03 1.53
CA THR A 161 12.73 6.87 2.04
C THR A 161 11.42 7.31 2.67
N VAL A 162 10.30 6.81 2.14
CA VAL A 162 8.97 6.97 2.71
C VAL A 162 8.58 5.66 3.40
N ILE A 163 8.44 5.71 4.71
CA ILE A 163 8.09 4.56 5.53
C ILE A 163 6.59 4.57 5.77
N PHE A 164 5.95 3.49 5.36
CA PHE A 164 4.54 3.23 5.62
C PHE A 164 4.44 2.21 6.75
N THR A 165 3.88 2.62 7.89
CA THR A 165 3.80 1.74 9.06
C THR A 165 2.39 1.66 9.64
N SER A 166 1.97 0.45 10.00
CA SER A 166 0.73 0.21 10.76
C SER A 166 0.89 0.52 12.25
N GLN A 167 2.13 0.65 12.72
CA GLN A 167 2.46 0.94 14.09
C GLN A 167 2.28 2.43 14.40
N PRO A 168 1.98 2.79 15.66
CA PRO A 168 2.03 4.17 16.12
C PRO A 168 3.47 4.73 16.03
N PHE A 169 3.58 6.03 15.78
CA PHE A 169 4.84 6.77 15.77
C PHE A 169 4.68 8.07 16.56
N LYS A 170 5.58 8.33 17.51
CA LYS A 170 5.58 9.53 18.37
C LYS A 170 6.95 10.24 18.42
N GLY A 171 7.78 10.07 17.40
CA GLY A 171 9.10 10.70 17.34
C GLY A 171 9.05 12.18 16.93
N ASN A 172 10.04 12.95 17.36
CA ASN A 172 10.24 14.31 16.87
C ASN A 172 10.74 14.27 15.41
N PRO A 173 10.11 14.98 14.46
CA PRO A 173 10.55 15.02 13.07
C PRO A 173 12.02 15.44 12.89
N ASN A 174 12.55 16.27 13.80
CA ASN A 174 13.94 16.75 13.74
C ASN A 174 14.98 15.66 14.01
N ASP A 175 14.59 14.56 14.65
CA ASP A 175 15.47 13.42 14.93
C ASP A 175 15.51 12.40 13.78
N LEU A 176 14.62 12.56 12.78
CA LEU A 176 14.62 11.72 11.59
C LEU A 176 15.82 12.01 10.68
N PRO A 177 16.25 11.05 9.86
CA PRO A 177 17.17 11.32 8.76
C PRO A 177 16.63 12.43 7.84
N ASN A 178 17.52 13.22 7.24
CA ASN A 178 17.15 14.34 6.37
C ASN A 178 16.35 13.93 5.13
N ASP A 179 16.34 12.65 4.77
CA ASP A 179 15.70 12.10 3.57
C ASP A 179 14.66 11.03 3.94
N CYS A 180 13.99 11.22 5.08
CA CYS A 180 13.00 10.28 5.61
C CYS A 180 11.64 10.94 5.77
N LEU A 181 10.60 10.25 5.32
CA LEU A 181 9.21 10.58 5.59
C LEU A 181 8.53 9.36 6.23
N ILE A 182 7.66 9.59 7.21
CA ILE A 182 6.89 8.54 7.86
C ILE A 182 5.39 8.82 7.68
N ILE A 183 4.68 7.81 7.19
CA ILE A 183 3.21 7.78 7.15
C ILE A 183 2.80 6.63 8.07
N ALA A 184 2.50 6.96 9.32
CA ALA A 184 2.02 6.02 10.32
C ALA A 184 0.50 5.85 10.23
N LYS A 185 -0.03 4.84 10.92
CA LYS A 185 -1.48 4.54 10.97
C LYS A 185 -2.35 5.75 11.29
N SER A 186 -1.92 6.60 12.24
CA SER A 186 -2.62 7.84 12.60
C SER A 186 -2.70 8.86 11.46
N ASN A 187 -1.78 8.80 10.49
CA ASN A 187 -1.70 9.72 9.35
C ASN A 187 -2.38 9.16 8.10
N PHE A 188 -2.81 7.89 8.09
CA PHE A 188 -3.44 7.27 6.93
C PHE A 188 -4.65 8.06 6.44
N GLY A 189 -5.46 8.61 7.35
CA GLY A 189 -6.66 9.37 6.97
C GLY A 189 -6.32 10.59 6.12
N ARG A 190 -5.22 11.26 6.44
CA ARG A 190 -4.72 12.42 5.68
C ARG A 190 -4.10 11.98 4.36
N TYR A 191 -3.29 10.93 4.38
CA TYR A 191 -2.59 10.51 3.17
C TYR A 191 -3.51 9.80 2.18
N PHE A 192 -4.15 8.70 2.59
CA PHE A 192 -4.97 7.88 1.71
C PHE A 192 -6.36 8.50 1.46
N GLY A 193 -6.87 9.30 2.41
CA GLY A 193 -8.23 9.81 2.41
C GLY A 193 -9.22 8.87 3.10
N PRO A 194 -10.38 9.37 3.56
CA PRO A 194 -11.32 8.63 4.40
C PRO A 194 -11.86 7.35 3.73
N LEU A 195 -12.13 7.40 2.42
CA LEU A 195 -12.65 6.24 1.65
C LEU A 195 -11.64 5.09 1.57
N PHE A 196 -10.35 5.41 1.41
CA PHE A 196 -9.32 4.38 1.36
C PHE A 196 -8.96 3.90 2.75
N VAL A 197 -8.98 4.80 3.75
CA VAL A 197 -8.78 4.41 5.13
C VAL A 197 -9.91 3.55 5.67
N SER A 198 -11.17 3.75 5.28
CA SER A 198 -12.23 2.83 5.70
C SER A 198 -11.96 1.41 5.20
N ARG A 199 -11.57 1.24 3.92
CA ARG A 199 -11.14 -0.06 3.37
C ARG A 199 -9.94 -0.64 4.10
N LEU A 200 -8.91 0.17 4.33
CA LEU A 200 -7.76 -0.25 5.13
C LEU A 200 -8.17 -0.58 6.56
N SER A 201 -9.15 0.11 7.13
CA SER A 201 -9.63 -0.12 8.49
C SER A 201 -10.46 -1.40 8.55
N PHE A 202 -11.25 -1.74 7.55
CA PHE A 202 -11.85 -3.07 7.43
C PHE A 202 -10.79 -4.17 7.34
N ASP A 203 -9.64 -3.89 6.72
CA ASP A 203 -8.52 -4.83 6.62
C ASP A 203 -7.53 -4.81 7.82
N ILE A 204 -7.49 -3.72 8.62
CA ILE A 204 -6.60 -3.44 9.76
C ILE A 204 -7.27 -3.70 11.10
N ILE A 205 -8.51 -3.25 11.27
CA ILE A 205 -9.36 -3.58 12.42
C ILE A 205 -9.65 -5.05 12.24
N ASN A 206 -9.13 -5.85 13.16
CA ASN A 206 -9.33 -7.27 13.36
C ASN A 206 -10.81 -7.71 13.36
N HIS A 207 -11.50 -7.54 12.24
CA HIS A 207 -12.75 -8.22 11.95
C HIS A 207 -12.40 -9.16 10.81
N LEU A 208 -12.20 -10.44 11.17
CA LEU A 208 -12.08 -11.52 10.21
C LEU A 208 -13.21 -11.34 9.18
N HIS A 209 -12.87 -11.14 7.90
CA HIS A 209 -13.90 -10.93 6.89
C HIS A 209 -14.48 -12.28 6.50
N ILE A 210 -15.58 -12.66 7.15
CA ILE A 210 -16.06 -14.05 7.16
C ILE A 210 -16.43 -14.55 5.76
N ASN A 211 -16.64 -13.64 4.79
CA ASN A 211 -17.01 -13.93 3.42
C ASN A 211 -15.82 -14.01 2.44
N SER A 212 -14.61 -13.60 2.83
CA SER A 212 -13.45 -13.62 1.93
C SER A 212 -12.21 -14.28 2.53
N THR A 213 -12.18 -14.52 3.84
CA THR A 213 -11.00 -15.08 4.50
C THR A 213 -10.81 -16.58 4.21
N GLU A 214 -9.58 -17.04 4.08
CA GLU A 214 -9.26 -18.47 3.92
C GLU A 214 -9.63 -19.30 5.17
N PRO A 215 -10.04 -20.58 5.05
CA PRO A 215 -10.45 -21.42 6.17
C PRO A 215 -9.45 -21.43 7.32
N LYS A 216 -8.15 -21.59 7.00
CA LYS A 216 -7.07 -21.61 7.98
C LYS A 216 -7.07 -20.36 8.89
N GLN A 217 -7.29 -19.19 8.33
CA GLN A 217 -7.31 -17.94 9.08
C GLN A 217 -8.57 -17.79 9.95
N ILE A 218 -9.71 -18.37 9.53
CA ILE A 218 -10.93 -18.44 10.36
C ILE A 218 -10.66 -19.30 11.59
N ALA A 219 -10.05 -20.48 11.39
CA ALA A 219 -9.73 -21.41 12.47
C ALA A 219 -8.71 -20.85 13.46
N GLU A 220 -7.72 -20.10 12.99
CA GLU A 220 -6.72 -19.44 13.84
C GLU A 220 -7.29 -18.26 14.65
N ARG A 221 -8.39 -17.65 14.20
CA ARG A 221 -8.93 -16.40 14.79
C ARG A 221 -10.18 -16.56 15.63
N ILE A 222 -11.02 -17.57 15.37
CA ILE A 222 -12.22 -17.82 16.16
C ILE A 222 -11.97 -19.01 17.08
N ASN A 223 -11.83 -18.74 18.37
CA ASN A 223 -11.58 -19.78 19.37
C ASN A 223 -12.73 -20.79 19.39
N GLY A 224 -12.41 -22.07 19.21
CA GLY A 224 -13.39 -23.16 19.13
C GLY A 224 -13.85 -23.52 17.71
N VAL A 225 -13.45 -22.75 16.70
CA VAL A 225 -13.62 -23.11 15.28
C VAL A 225 -12.37 -23.84 14.81
N GLY A 226 -12.46 -25.16 14.67
CA GLY A 226 -11.40 -25.97 14.05
C GLY A 226 -11.48 -25.97 12.52
N GLU A 227 -10.53 -26.65 11.88
CA GLU A 227 -10.40 -26.76 10.42
C GLU A 227 -11.72 -27.18 9.75
N VAL A 228 -12.37 -28.23 10.26
CA VAL A 228 -13.64 -28.75 9.74
C VAL A 228 -14.76 -27.69 9.74
N ILE A 229 -14.88 -26.91 10.82
CA ILE A 229 -15.91 -25.87 10.94
C ILE A 229 -15.55 -24.69 10.05
N SER A 230 -14.27 -24.32 9.98
CA SER A 230 -13.80 -23.22 9.14
C SER A 230 -14.02 -23.47 7.65
N GLU A 231 -13.84 -24.71 7.18
CA GLU A 231 -14.15 -25.10 5.81
C GLU A 231 -15.64 -25.02 5.50
N ALA A 232 -16.49 -25.46 6.44
CA ALA A 232 -17.94 -25.37 6.27
C ALA A 232 -18.39 -23.91 6.18
N ILE A 233 -17.86 -23.06 7.06
CA ILE A 233 -18.07 -21.61 6.99
C ILE A 233 -17.62 -21.07 5.63
N HIS A 234 -16.47 -21.50 5.11
CA HIS A 234 -15.98 -21.04 3.80
C HIS A 234 -16.89 -21.48 2.65
N LYS A 235 -17.34 -22.73 2.63
CA LYS A 235 -18.17 -23.30 1.56
C LYS A 235 -19.58 -22.73 1.50
N ASN A 236 -20.16 -22.36 2.66
CA ASN A 236 -21.57 -21.93 2.77
C ASN A 236 -21.79 -20.41 2.67
N ARG A 237 -20.74 -19.65 2.31
CA ARG A 237 -20.80 -18.21 2.01
C ARG A 237 -21.77 -17.89 0.86
N PRO A 238 -22.23 -16.64 0.73
CA PRO A 238 -21.97 -15.48 1.61
C PRO A 238 -22.93 -15.39 2.80
N TYR A 239 -22.56 -14.59 3.80
CA TYR A 239 -23.33 -14.30 5.01
C TYR A 239 -23.49 -12.80 5.21
N LYS A 240 -24.66 -12.36 5.66
CA LYS A 240 -24.91 -10.94 5.99
C LYS A 240 -24.58 -10.58 7.44
N ASN A 241 -24.57 -11.57 8.34
CA ASN A 241 -24.34 -11.39 9.77
C ASN A 241 -24.00 -12.75 10.44
N ALA A 242 -23.73 -12.71 11.74
CA ALA A 242 -23.40 -13.90 12.54
C ALA A 242 -24.54 -14.94 12.57
N ASP A 243 -25.79 -14.49 12.55
CA ASP A 243 -26.95 -15.39 12.54
C ASP A 243 -27.01 -16.24 11.28
N GLU A 244 -26.78 -15.64 10.11
CA GLU A 244 -26.71 -16.39 8.86
C GLU A 244 -25.58 -17.42 8.86
N VAL A 245 -24.45 -17.15 9.53
CA VAL A 245 -23.36 -18.14 9.67
C VAL A 245 -23.85 -19.35 10.46
N ILE A 246 -24.53 -19.13 11.58
CA ILE A 246 -25.06 -20.20 12.44
C ILE A 246 -26.16 -20.98 11.72
N GLU A 247 -27.08 -20.28 11.05
CA GLU A 247 -28.22 -20.88 10.36
C GLU A 247 -27.84 -21.70 9.13
N LYS A 248 -26.83 -21.27 8.37
CA LYS A 248 -26.36 -22.02 7.19
C LYS A 248 -25.44 -23.18 7.57
N ASN A 249 -24.85 -23.16 8.76
CA ASN A 249 -23.94 -24.21 9.25
C ASN A 249 -24.56 -25.00 10.43
N LYS A 250 -25.82 -25.41 10.29
CA LYS A 250 -26.62 -26.04 11.37
C LYS A 250 -25.95 -27.22 12.06
N THR A 251 -25.16 -28.01 11.32
CA THR A 251 -24.38 -29.15 11.86
C THR A 251 -23.46 -28.74 13.01
N TYR A 252 -22.98 -27.49 13.01
CA TYR A 252 -22.06 -26.95 14.02
C TYR A 252 -22.71 -25.88 14.91
N LYS A 253 -24.05 -25.80 14.91
CA LYS A 253 -24.82 -24.75 15.59
C LYS A 253 -24.38 -24.51 17.03
N THR A 254 -24.32 -25.56 17.85
CA THR A 254 -23.94 -25.45 19.27
C THR A 254 -22.54 -24.85 19.48
N THR A 255 -21.60 -25.14 18.58
CA THR A 255 -20.25 -24.58 18.64
C THR A 255 -20.22 -23.13 18.17
N LEU A 256 -20.92 -22.82 17.08
CA LEU A 256 -20.99 -21.45 16.54
C LEU A 256 -21.76 -20.49 17.44
N GLU A 257 -22.79 -20.97 18.15
CA GLU A 257 -23.50 -20.19 19.17
C GLU A 257 -22.58 -19.83 20.35
N LYS A 258 -21.69 -20.74 20.77
CA LYS A 258 -20.68 -20.45 21.82
C LYS A 258 -19.65 -19.42 21.38
N THR A 259 -19.43 -19.26 20.07
CA THR A 259 -18.49 -18.29 19.50
C THR A 259 -19.19 -17.06 18.93
N ARG A 260 -20.49 -16.88 19.19
CA ARG A 260 -21.31 -15.81 18.57
C ARG A 260 -20.73 -14.42 18.74
N THR A 261 -20.25 -14.05 19.92
CA THR A 261 -19.63 -12.73 20.14
C THR A 261 -18.39 -12.51 19.27
N GLN A 262 -17.59 -13.55 19.03
CA GLN A 262 -16.44 -13.47 18.11
C GLN A 262 -16.89 -13.38 16.64
N LEU A 263 -18.01 -14.01 16.30
CA LEU A 263 -18.63 -13.88 14.97
C LEU A 263 -19.24 -12.50 14.78
N GLU A 264 -19.87 -11.91 15.79
CA GLU A 264 -20.39 -10.53 15.74
C GLU A 264 -19.26 -9.50 15.59
N ASP A 265 -18.09 -9.82 16.14
CA ASP A 265 -16.82 -9.11 15.90
C ASP A 265 -16.19 -9.48 14.53
N CYS A 266 -16.89 -10.10 13.59
CA CYS A 266 -16.42 -10.29 12.21
C CYS A 266 -17.03 -9.27 11.25
N SER A 267 -16.39 -9.10 10.09
CA SER A 267 -16.94 -8.26 9.03
C SER A 267 -17.69 -9.12 8.02
N PHE A 268 -18.92 -8.69 7.70
CA PHE A 268 -19.85 -9.40 6.81
C PHE A 268 -20.16 -8.63 5.53
N ALA A 269 -19.52 -7.46 5.32
CA ALA A 269 -19.80 -6.60 4.19
C ALA A 269 -19.79 -7.41 2.89
N SER A 270 -20.87 -7.29 2.10
CA SER A 270 -20.99 -8.04 0.87
C SER A 270 -19.90 -7.61 -0.11
N HIS A 271 -19.37 -8.56 -0.89
CA HIS A 271 -18.67 -8.24 -2.13
C HIS A 271 -19.55 -7.45 -3.13
N SER A 272 -20.86 -7.29 -2.86
CA SER A 272 -21.84 -6.67 -3.78
C SER A 272 -21.85 -5.15 -3.81
N PHE A 273 -21.04 -4.42 -3.03
CA PHE A 273 -20.78 -3.00 -3.35
C PHE A 273 -20.11 -2.82 -4.74
N PHE A 274 -19.68 -3.91 -5.38
CA PHE A 274 -19.04 -3.91 -6.70
C PHE A 274 -19.73 -4.74 -7.77
N LEU A 275 -20.88 -5.39 -7.50
CA LEU A 275 -21.55 -6.23 -8.50
C LEU A 275 -23.02 -5.88 -8.78
N ASP A 276 -23.58 -4.89 -8.10
CA ASP A 276 -24.82 -4.25 -8.56
C ASP A 276 -24.45 -2.91 -9.24
N VAL A 277 -23.68 -2.99 -10.32
CA VAL A 277 -23.96 -2.12 -11.46
C VAL A 277 -24.89 -2.98 -12.29
N ASP A 278 -26.19 -2.73 -12.16
CA ASP A 278 -27.14 -3.21 -13.15
C ASP A 278 -26.59 -2.81 -14.52
N GLU A 279 -26.36 -3.77 -15.42
CA GLU A 279 -26.02 -3.50 -16.82
C GLU A 279 -27.11 -2.68 -17.54
N ASN A 280 -28.19 -2.30 -16.85
CA ASN A 280 -29.25 -1.43 -17.30
C ASN A 280 -29.15 0.04 -16.84
N ASP A 281 -28.23 0.41 -15.93
CA ASP A 281 -28.03 1.81 -15.53
C ASP A 281 -26.94 2.54 -16.36
N LEU A 282 -26.46 1.91 -17.44
CA LEU A 282 -25.70 2.54 -18.51
C LEU A 282 -26.61 2.99 -19.66
N MET A 283 -27.71 3.66 -19.34
CA MET A 283 -28.54 4.33 -20.33
C MET A 283 -28.67 5.81 -19.99
N MET A 284 -27.96 6.61 -20.79
CA MET A 284 -28.32 7.97 -21.18
C MET A 284 -28.23 9.06 -20.11
N VAL A 285 -27.15 9.83 -20.17
CA VAL A 285 -27.26 11.29 -20.34
C VAL A 285 -26.21 11.72 -21.38
N ASP A 286 -26.50 11.40 -22.64
CA ASP A 286 -26.09 12.24 -23.75
C ASP A 286 -27.12 13.36 -23.84
N GLU A 287 -26.80 14.54 -23.29
CA GLU A 287 -27.43 15.81 -23.68
C GLU A 287 -26.33 16.89 -23.67
N TYR A 288 -25.44 16.79 -24.65
CA TYR A 288 -24.93 17.98 -25.33
C TYR A 288 -25.60 17.99 -26.69
N ASP A 289 -26.68 18.76 -26.83
CA ASP A 289 -27.03 19.39 -28.09
C ASP A 289 -27.71 20.73 -27.80
N GLU A 290 -26.98 21.77 -28.18
CA GLU A 290 -27.42 23.02 -28.81
C GLU A 290 -28.85 23.50 -28.58
N ILE A 291 -28.98 24.68 -27.94
CA ILE A 291 -30.00 25.67 -28.35
C ILE A 291 -29.37 27.08 -28.34
N TRP A 292 -29.12 27.58 -29.56
CA TRP A 292 -29.14 28.97 -30.09
C TRP A 292 -28.58 30.13 -29.25
#